data_AF-A0A962AL31-F1
#
_entry.id   AF-A0A962AL31-F1
#
_cell.length_a   1.000
_cell.length_b   1.000
_cell.length_c   1.000
_cell.angle_alpha   90.00
_cell.angle_beta   90.00
_cell.angle_gamma   90.00
#
_symmetry.space_group_name_H-M   'P 1'
#
loop_
_entity.id
_entity.type
_entity.pdbx_description
1 polymer ?
#
loop_
_entity_poly.entity_id
_entity_poly.type
_entity_poly.pdbx_seq_one_letter_code
_entity_poly.pdbx_strand_id
1 'polypeptide(L)'
;MDSEGVARQHWVKFFVALARYSQKDLAQRFETADRLIRETGMSYRVYGETNERSWPLGRLPLLIDGAEWAGIERGIAQRAELWDRALSDIYGQGRLVSEGVLPASAVLGSPDFIRPLHGVRPAGGRWLRFYAADIGRGPDGRWWVLGDRAQAPSGAGHALENRLVFTRVFANLYR
;
A
#
# COMPACT_ATOMS: atom_id res chain seq x y z
N MET A 1 15.83 -10.02 7.43
CA MET A 1 16.11 -11.30 8.11
C MET A 1 14.82 -11.78 8.77
N ASP A 2 14.72 -13.02 9.24
CA ASP A 2 13.64 -13.45 10.13
C ASP A 2 13.87 -12.96 11.56
N SER A 3 13.04 -13.39 12.51
CA SER A 3 13.13 -13.01 13.92
C SER A 3 14.44 -13.46 14.59
N GLU A 4 15.11 -14.47 14.04
CA GLU A 4 16.38 -15.01 14.54
C GLU A 4 17.59 -14.38 13.81
N GLY A 5 17.36 -13.40 12.94
CA GLY A 5 18.42 -12.77 12.18
C GLY A 5 18.96 -13.63 11.03
N VAL A 6 18.21 -14.63 10.56
CA VAL A 6 18.59 -15.44 9.39
C VAL A 6 17.98 -14.86 8.11
N ALA A 7 18.70 -14.94 6.99
CA ALA A 7 18.17 -14.51 5.70
C ALA A 7 17.01 -15.42 5.25
N ARG A 8 15.84 -14.84 4.99
CA ARG A 8 14.66 -15.59 4.55
C ARG A 8 14.92 -16.25 3.18
N GLN A 9 14.41 -17.46 2.97
CA GLN A 9 14.71 -18.27 1.79
C GLN A 9 14.41 -17.57 0.45
N HIS A 10 13.32 -16.80 0.35
CA HIS A 10 12.99 -16.05 -0.86
C HIS A 10 14.03 -14.97 -1.20
N TRP A 11 14.63 -14.32 -0.19
CA TRP A 11 15.74 -13.39 -0.39
C TRP A 11 17.01 -14.11 -0.87
N VAL A 12 17.31 -15.27 -0.30
CA VAL A 12 18.46 -16.08 -0.73
C VAL A 12 18.32 -16.47 -2.21
N LYS A 13 17.16 -17.01 -2.60
CA LYS A 13 16.87 -17.36 -4.02
C LYS A 13 17.02 -16.15 -4.94
N PHE A 14 16.48 -15.00 -4.53
CA PHE A 14 16.60 -13.76 -5.30
C PHE A 14 18.05 -13.32 -5.46
N PHE A 15 18.84 -13.29 -4.38
CA PHE A 15 20.25 -12.88 -4.47
C PHE A 15 21.09 -13.86 -5.29
N VAL A 16 20.84 -15.17 -5.21
CA VAL A 16 21.50 -16.16 -6.08
C VAL A 16 21.18 -15.90 -7.55
N ALA A 17 19.93 -15.57 -7.89
CA ALA A 17 19.55 -15.24 -9.25
C ALA A 17 20.16 -13.89 -9.71
N LEU A 18 20.18 -12.88 -8.84
CA LEU A 18 20.77 -11.57 -9.11
C LEU A 18 22.28 -11.65 -9.30
N ALA A 19 22.97 -12.50 -8.54
CA ALA A 19 24.42 -12.72 -8.61
C ALA A 19 24.89 -13.34 -9.93
N ARG A 20 23.98 -13.85 -10.77
CA ARG A 20 24.29 -14.34 -12.13
C ARG A 20 24.61 -13.22 -13.11
N TYR A 21 24.25 -11.98 -12.78
CA TYR A 21 24.56 -10.80 -13.60
C TYR A 21 25.91 -10.22 -13.20
N SER A 22 26.70 -9.78 -14.19
CA SER A 22 27.88 -8.97 -13.89
C SER A 22 27.47 -7.60 -13.32
N GLN A 23 28.38 -6.93 -12.61
CA GLN A 23 28.12 -5.57 -12.13
C GLN A 23 27.77 -4.61 -13.27
N LYS A 24 28.41 -4.77 -14.44
CA LYS A 24 28.14 -3.99 -15.64
C LYS A 24 26.72 -4.22 -16.16
N ASP A 25 26.27 -5.49 -16.20
CA ASP A 25 24.91 -5.82 -16.65
C ASP A 25 23.84 -5.26 -15.70
N LEU A 26 24.09 -5.34 -14.39
CA LEU A 26 23.18 -4.76 -13.39
C LEU A 26 23.08 -3.24 -13.54
N ALA A 27 24.21 -2.55 -13.69
CA ALA A 27 24.23 -1.10 -13.89
C ALA A 27 23.44 -0.70 -15.15
N GLN A 28 23.70 -1.35 -16.28
CA GLN A 28 23.01 -1.06 -17.54
C GLN A 28 21.50 -1.32 -17.45
N ARG A 29 21.09 -2.37 -16.72
CA ARG A 29 19.68 -2.66 -16.45
C ARG A 29 19.03 -1.56 -15.61
N PHE A 30 19.66 -1.11 -14.52
CA PHE A 30 19.12 -0.02 -13.71
C PHE A 30 19.03 1.30 -14.49
N GLU A 31 20.03 1.65 -15.30
CA GLU A 31 19.96 2.82 -16.18
C GLU A 31 18.80 2.73 -17.17
N THR A 32 18.54 1.54 -17.71
CA THR A 32 17.39 1.29 -18.58
C THR A 32 16.08 1.46 -17.82
N ALA A 33 16.00 0.95 -16.59
CA ALA A 33 14.82 1.10 -15.74
C ALA A 33 14.54 2.58 -15.43
N ASP A 34 15.57 3.34 -15.07
CA ASP A 34 15.47 4.78 -14.79
C ASP A 34 15.01 5.56 -16.04
N ARG A 35 15.51 5.19 -17.22
CA ARG A 35 15.06 5.80 -18.49
C ARG A 35 13.59 5.50 -18.75
N LEU A 36 13.15 4.25 -18.57
CA LEU A 36 11.76 3.86 -18.77
C LEU A 36 10.82 4.62 -17.82
N ILE A 37 11.18 4.76 -16.54
CA ILE A 37 10.42 5.55 -15.56
C ILE A 37 10.33 7.03 -15.97
N ARG A 38 11.40 7.59 -16.54
CA ARG A 38 11.34 8.97 -17.06
C ARG A 38 10.42 9.09 -18.28
N GLU A 39 10.42 8.09 -19.17
CA GLU A 39 9.59 8.05 -20.37
C GLU A 39 8.09 7.90 -20.06
N THR A 40 7.72 7.31 -18.93
CA THR A 40 6.31 7.26 -18.49
C THR A 40 5.78 8.61 -18.00
N GLY A 41 6.66 9.62 -17.85
CA GLY A 41 6.27 10.95 -17.36
C GLY A 41 5.90 10.98 -15.88
N MET A 42 6.22 9.92 -15.14
CA MET A 42 5.93 9.84 -13.71
C MET A 42 6.77 10.83 -12.90
N SER A 43 6.07 11.77 -12.28
CA SER A 43 6.64 12.70 -11.33
C SER A 43 5.95 12.58 -9.97
N TYR A 44 6.66 13.01 -8.92
CA TYR A 44 6.06 13.26 -7.63
C TYR A 44 6.47 14.65 -7.14
N ARG A 45 5.63 15.20 -6.26
CA ARG A 45 5.89 16.47 -5.59
C ARG A 45 5.93 16.21 -4.09
N VAL A 46 7.00 16.66 -3.44
CA VAL A 46 7.07 16.65 -1.98
C VAL A 46 6.17 17.76 -1.46
N TYR A 47 5.38 17.46 -0.42
CA TYR A 47 4.50 18.47 0.19
C TYR A 47 5.33 19.67 0.67
N GLY A 48 4.99 20.87 0.18
CA GLY A 48 5.75 22.11 0.46
C GLY A 48 6.77 22.51 -0.60
N GLU A 49 7.01 21.69 -1.63
CA GLU A 49 7.88 22.03 -2.76
C GLU A 49 7.08 22.42 -4.01
N THR A 50 7.60 23.39 -4.77
CA THR A 50 7.03 23.81 -6.06
C THR A 50 7.51 22.94 -7.23
N ASN A 51 8.68 22.32 -7.10
CA ASN A 51 9.30 21.55 -8.18
C ASN A 51 8.79 20.12 -8.20
N GLU A 52 8.53 19.62 -9.41
CA GLU A 52 8.29 18.20 -9.64
C GLU A 52 9.61 17.44 -9.75
N ARG A 53 9.64 16.25 -9.15
CA ARG A 53 10.80 15.36 -9.14
C ARG A 53 10.46 14.09 -9.90
N SER A 54 11.43 13.54 -10.62
CA SER A 54 11.29 12.23 -11.25
C SER A 54 11.13 11.14 -10.19
N TRP A 55 10.20 10.21 -10.40
CA TRP A 55 9.94 9.12 -9.48
C TRP A 55 11.18 8.24 -9.24
N PRO A 56 11.67 8.10 -8.00
CA PRO A 56 12.86 7.30 -7.72
C PRO A 56 12.50 5.82 -7.69
N LEU A 57 12.95 5.06 -8.69
CA LEU A 57 12.76 3.62 -8.70
C LEU A 57 13.77 2.95 -7.75
N GLY A 58 13.27 2.31 -6.69
CA GLY A 58 14.12 1.53 -5.79
C GLY A 58 14.75 0.35 -6.52
N ARG A 59 16.07 0.16 -6.39
CA ARG A 59 16.83 -0.89 -7.13
C ARG A 59 16.51 -2.32 -6.70
N LEU A 60 16.02 -2.50 -5.48
CA LEU A 60 15.68 -3.80 -4.92
C LEU A 60 14.18 -3.85 -4.62
N PRO A 61 13.46 -4.86 -5.10
CA PRO A 61 12.05 -5.03 -4.77
C PRO A 61 11.89 -5.42 -3.30
N LEU A 62 10.75 -5.09 -2.71
CA LEU A 62 10.32 -5.69 -1.45
C LEU A 62 9.77 -7.08 -1.73
N LEU A 63 10.49 -8.12 -1.30
CA LEU A 63 10.04 -9.50 -1.40
C LEU A 63 9.21 -9.88 -0.17
N ILE A 64 8.02 -10.39 -0.43
CA ILE A 64 7.07 -10.93 0.56
C ILE A 64 6.73 -12.35 0.13
N ASP A 65 6.74 -13.28 1.09
CA ASP A 65 6.35 -14.66 0.83
C ASP A 65 4.86 -14.76 0.45
N GLY A 66 4.48 -15.69 -0.42
CA GLY A 66 3.09 -15.83 -0.86
C GLY A 66 2.10 -16.13 0.29
N ALA A 67 2.51 -16.97 1.25
CA ALA A 67 1.67 -17.27 2.41
C ALA A 67 1.54 -16.06 3.35
N GLU A 68 2.64 -15.31 3.51
CA GLU A 68 2.67 -14.07 4.28
C GLU A 68 1.76 -13.00 3.63
N TRP A 69 1.87 -12.82 2.31
CA TRP A 69 1.03 -11.90 1.55
C TRP A 69 -0.45 -12.26 1.61
N ALA A 70 -0.80 -13.55 1.48
CA ALA A 70 -2.19 -14.00 1.60
C ALA A 70 -2.79 -13.68 2.99
N GLY A 71 -1.97 -13.70 4.05
CA GLY A 71 -2.37 -13.25 5.38
C GLY A 71 -2.65 -11.74 5.43
N ILE A 72 -1.75 -10.93 4.86
CA ILE A 72 -1.90 -9.47 4.77
C ILE A 72 -3.16 -9.11 3.98
N GLU A 73 -3.35 -9.70 2.80
CA GLU A 73 -4.51 -9.45 1.93
C GLU A 73 -5.83 -9.70 2.66
N ARG A 74 -5.96 -10.86 3.33
CA ARG A 74 -7.17 -11.17 4.11
C ARG A 74 -7.40 -10.16 5.24
N GLY A 75 -6.35 -9.77 5.96
CA GLY A 75 -6.45 -8.80 7.05
C GLY A 75 -6.86 -7.41 6.57
N ILE A 76 -6.27 -6.93 5.48
CA ILE A 76 -6.60 -5.63 4.86
C ILE A 76 -8.02 -5.64 4.30
N ALA A 77 -8.45 -6.71 3.63
CA ALA A 77 -9.82 -6.86 3.14
C ALA A 77 -10.84 -6.85 4.29
N GLN A 78 -10.56 -7.59 5.38
CA GLN A 78 -11.41 -7.60 6.57
C GLN A 78 -11.51 -6.21 7.21
N ARG A 79 -10.39 -5.48 7.29
CA ARG A 79 -10.34 -4.13 7.86
C ARG A 79 -11.12 -3.12 7.02
N ALA A 80 -11.03 -3.21 5.69
CA ALA A 80 -11.83 -2.38 4.78
C ALA A 80 -13.33 -2.63 4.97
N GLU A 81 -13.74 -3.90 5.11
CA GLU A 81 -15.13 -4.26 5.37
C GLU A 81 -15.62 -3.73 6.73
N LEU A 82 -14.78 -3.82 7.76
CA LEU A 82 -15.08 -3.25 9.08
C LEU A 82 -15.33 -1.73 8.97
N TRP A 83 -14.46 -1.01 8.26
CA TRP A 83 -14.60 0.43 8.09
C TRP A 83 -15.84 0.82 7.29
N ASP A 84 -16.15 0.10 6.20
CA ASP A 84 -17.36 0.34 5.42
C ASP A 84 -18.63 0.16 6.26
N ARG A 85 -18.68 -0.91 7.08
CA ARG A 85 -19.80 -1.16 8.00
C ARG A 85 -19.89 -0.11 9.10
N ALA A 86 -18.75 0.31 9.66
CA ALA A 86 -18.72 1.37 10.67
C ALA A 86 -19.24 2.69 10.09
N LEU A 87 -18.82 3.07 8.88
CA LEU A 87 -19.35 4.25 8.18
C LEU A 87 -20.85 4.13 7.90
N SER A 88 -21.31 2.95 7.48
CA SER A 88 -22.74 2.69 7.27
C SER A 88 -23.57 2.81 8.54
N ASP A 89 -23.02 2.42 9.68
CA ASP A 89 -23.69 2.60 10.97
C ASP A 89 -23.68 4.06 11.40
N ILE A 90 -22.51 4.71 11.37
CA ILE A 90 -22.31 6.12 11.74
C ILE A 90 -23.23 7.06 10.96
N TYR A 91 -23.32 6.90 9.65
CA TYR A 91 -24.22 7.69 8.81
C TYR A 91 -25.65 7.13 8.76
N GLY A 92 -25.90 5.97 9.38
CA GLY A 92 -27.19 5.28 9.41
C GLY A 92 -27.80 5.29 10.81
N GLN A 93 -27.92 4.11 11.42
CA GLN A 93 -28.63 3.93 12.69
C GLN A 93 -27.86 4.41 13.93
N GLY A 94 -26.54 4.60 13.82
CA GLY A 94 -25.69 5.08 14.90
C GLY A 94 -25.57 4.13 16.09
N ARG A 95 -25.72 2.81 15.89
CA ARG A 95 -25.70 1.83 16.99
C ARG A 95 -24.37 1.78 17.71
N LEU A 96 -23.25 1.90 16.99
CA LEU A 96 -21.92 1.92 17.59
C LEU A 96 -21.78 3.05 18.63
N VAL A 97 -22.44 4.19 18.39
CA VAL A 97 -22.44 5.31 19.33
C VAL A 97 -23.46 5.10 20.45
N SER A 98 -24.69 4.71 20.14
CA SER A 98 -25.74 4.55 21.14
C SER A 98 -25.49 3.38 22.11
N GLU A 99 -24.78 2.35 21.67
CA GLU A 99 -24.37 1.19 22.49
C GLU A 99 -23.03 1.42 23.20
N GLY A 100 -22.38 2.57 23.00
CA GLY A 100 -21.15 2.95 23.69
C GLY A 100 -19.86 2.30 23.17
N VAL A 101 -19.91 1.63 22.01
CA VAL A 101 -18.73 1.04 21.35
C VAL A 101 -17.80 2.14 20.81
N LEU A 102 -18.38 3.22 20.26
CA LEU A 102 -17.68 4.40 19.80
C LEU A 102 -18.11 5.62 20.62
N PRO A 103 -17.17 6.40 21.18
CA PRO A 103 -17.52 7.66 21.82
C PRO A 103 -18.18 8.62 20.83
N ALA A 104 -19.31 9.22 21.20
CA ALA A 104 -19.99 10.20 20.37
C ALA A 104 -19.07 11.35 19.93
N SER A 105 -18.14 11.77 20.80
CA SER A 105 -17.15 12.81 20.50
C SER A 105 -16.17 12.41 19.39
N ALA A 106 -15.84 11.12 19.24
CA ALA A 106 -14.95 10.65 18.18
C ALA A 106 -15.60 10.78 16.79
N VAL A 107 -16.93 10.75 16.72
CA VAL A 107 -17.70 10.90 15.48
C VAL A 107 -18.15 12.35 15.31
N LEU A 108 -19.00 12.84 16.20
CA LEU A 108 -19.65 14.15 16.08
C LEU A 108 -18.70 15.32 16.32
N GLY A 109 -17.59 15.10 17.02
CA GLY A 109 -16.53 16.08 17.22
C GLY A 109 -15.55 16.15 16.04
N SER A 110 -15.59 15.21 15.11
CA SER A 110 -14.70 15.21 13.96
C SER A 110 -15.07 16.32 12.97
N PRO A 111 -14.08 17.07 12.43
CA PRO A 111 -14.32 18.01 11.32
C PRO A 111 -14.70 17.27 10.02
N ASP A 112 -14.30 16.00 9.88
CA ASP A 112 -14.56 15.18 8.69
C ASP A 112 -15.97 14.54 8.70
N PHE A 113 -16.72 14.68 9.79
CA PHE A 113 -18.09 14.17 9.85
C PHE A 113 -19.05 15.11 9.09
N ILE A 114 -19.66 14.59 8.03
CA ILE A 114 -20.53 15.36 7.14
C ILE A 114 -21.98 15.16 7.58
N ARG A 115 -22.43 15.98 8.54
CA ARG A 115 -23.79 15.89 9.13
C ARG A 115 -24.92 15.73 8.09
N PRO A 116 -24.93 16.46 6.95
CA PRO A 116 -25.97 16.29 5.93
C PRO A 116 -26.06 14.91 5.27
N LEU A 117 -25.04 14.05 5.39
CA LEU A 117 -25.05 12.71 4.84
C LEU A 117 -25.74 11.68 5.75
N HIS A 118 -26.17 12.07 6.95
CA HIS A 118 -26.93 11.17 7.82
C HIS A 118 -28.26 10.75 7.17
N GLY A 119 -28.53 9.44 7.16
CA GLY A 119 -29.69 8.83 6.51
C GLY A 119 -29.56 8.66 4.99
N VAL A 120 -28.51 9.21 4.36
CA VAL A 120 -28.26 9.06 2.93
C VAL A 120 -27.78 7.64 2.62
N ARG A 121 -28.23 7.08 1.49
CA ARG A 121 -27.69 5.83 0.96
C ARG A 121 -26.63 6.13 -0.10
N PRO A 122 -25.39 5.68 0.04
CA PRO A 122 -24.37 5.92 -0.96
C PRO A 122 -24.71 5.17 -2.24
N ALA A 123 -24.39 5.76 -3.40
CA ALA A 123 -24.54 5.07 -4.68
C ALA A 123 -23.70 3.77 -4.66
N GLY A 124 -24.30 2.65 -5.07
CA GLY A 124 -23.67 1.33 -5.01
C GLY A 124 -23.61 0.70 -3.60
N GLY A 125 -24.22 1.34 -2.58
CA GLY A 125 -24.40 0.75 -1.25
C GLY A 125 -23.13 0.65 -0.39
N ARG A 126 -22.00 1.22 -0.85
CA ARG A 126 -20.71 1.21 -0.15
C ARG A 126 -20.29 2.64 0.15
N TRP A 127 -19.96 2.91 1.41
CA TRP A 127 -19.38 4.18 1.85
C TRP A 127 -17.89 4.22 1.54
N LEU A 128 -17.19 3.12 1.76
CA LEU A 128 -15.78 2.96 1.48
C LEU A 128 -15.59 2.21 0.16
N ARG A 129 -15.26 2.95 -0.90
CA ARG A 129 -15.04 2.40 -2.24
C ARG A 129 -13.57 2.08 -2.52
N PHE A 130 -12.68 2.89 -1.97
CA PHE A 130 -11.24 2.75 -2.19
C PHE A 130 -10.54 2.93 -0.85
N TYR A 131 -9.68 1.97 -0.53
CA TYR A 131 -9.02 1.89 0.77
C TYR A 131 -7.57 1.47 0.55
N ALA A 132 -6.67 2.13 1.26
CA ALA A 132 -5.30 1.68 1.41
C ALA A 132 -4.89 1.69 2.88
N ALA A 133 -3.92 0.86 3.21
CA ALA A 133 -3.33 0.78 4.53
C ALA A 133 -1.82 0.96 4.42
N ASP A 134 -1.27 1.81 5.26
CA ASP A 134 0.16 1.88 5.50
C ASP A 134 0.50 0.72 6.43
N ILE A 135 1.34 -0.22 5.98
CA ILE A 135 1.74 -1.39 6.76
C ILE A 135 3.24 -1.44 6.99
N GLY A 136 3.64 -1.91 8.17
CA GLY A 136 5.03 -2.10 8.54
C GLY A 136 5.25 -3.48 9.15
N ARG A 137 6.45 -4.05 8.92
CA ARG A 137 6.86 -5.28 9.59
C ARG A 137 7.64 -4.91 10.85
N GLY A 138 7.18 -5.41 12.00
CA GLY A 138 7.84 -5.25 13.29
C GLY A 138 9.10 -6.13 13.42
N PRO A 139 9.90 -5.91 14.48
CA PRO A 139 11.12 -6.67 14.73
C PRO A 139 10.86 -8.16 15.02
N ASP A 140 9.66 -8.47 15.52
CA ASP A 140 9.15 -9.83 15.71
C ASP A 140 8.67 -10.50 14.42
N GLY A 141 8.81 -9.83 13.28
CA GLY A 141 8.40 -10.32 11.96
C GLY A 141 6.90 -10.18 11.67
N ARG A 142 6.08 -9.70 12.61
CA ARG A 142 4.63 -9.49 12.39
C ARG A 142 4.38 -8.23 11.58
N TRP A 143 3.27 -8.22 10.84
CA TRP A 143 2.80 -7.04 10.12
C TRP A 143 1.80 -6.25 10.94
N TRP A 144 1.94 -4.93 10.90
CA TRP A 144 1.12 -3.98 11.62
C TRP A 144 0.57 -2.94 10.66
N VAL A 145 -0.69 -2.57 10.84
CA VAL A 145 -1.27 -1.39 10.19
C VAL A 145 -0.83 -0.17 10.97
N LEU A 146 -0.13 0.74 10.30
CA LEU A 146 0.37 2.00 10.82
C LEU A 146 -0.60 3.16 10.55
N GLY A 147 -1.40 3.04 9.49
CA GLY A 147 -2.39 4.06 9.13
C GLY A 147 -3.39 3.58 8.10
N ASP A 148 -4.58 4.18 8.14
CA ASP A 148 -5.68 3.95 7.22
C ASP A 148 -5.82 5.15 6.26
N ARG A 149 -6.02 4.87 4.97
CA ARG A 149 -6.27 5.88 3.93
C ARG A 149 -7.61 5.59 3.26
N ALA A 150 -8.65 6.29 3.71
CA ALA A 150 -10.05 6.05 3.29
C ALA A 150 -10.65 7.16 2.42
N GLN A 151 -9.93 8.26 2.19
CA GLN A 151 -10.41 9.41 1.40
C GLN A 151 -10.07 9.23 -0.08
N ALA A 152 -8.83 9.55 -0.44
CA ALA A 152 -8.32 9.43 -1.81
C ALA A 152 -6.90 8.87 -1.78
N PRO A 153 -6.71 7.58 -1.42
CA PRO A 153 -5.38 7.00 -1.46
C PRO A 153 -4.82 7.03 -2.88
N SER A 154 -3.57 7.44 -2.99
CA SER A 154 -2.81 7.47 -4.25
C SER A 154 -1.70 6.41 -4.23
N GLY A 155 -1.01 6.22 -5.34
CA GLY A 155 0.16 5.33 -5.41
C GLY A 155 -0.05 4.00 -6.13
N ALA A 156 -1.30 3.57 -6.37
CA ALA A 156 -1.57 2.34 -7.14
C ALA A 156 -0.95 2.37 -8.54
N GLY A 157 -1.04 3.52 -9.25
CA GLY A 157 -0.36 3.73 -10.52
C GLY A 157 1.16 3.62 -10.41
N HIS A 158 1.75 4.18 -9.35
CA HIS A 158 3.19 4.07 -9.11
C HIS A 158 3.63 2.62 -8.86
N ALA A 159 2.84 1.86 -8.10
CA ALA A 159 3.11 0.45 -7.85
C ALA A 159 3.03 -0.40 -9.13
N LEU A 160 2.04 -0.14 -9.98
CA LEU A 160 1.89 -0.79 -11.28
C LEU A 160 3.07 -0.50 -12.20
N GLU A 161 3.43 0.76 -12.36
CA GLU A 161 4.54 1.18 -13.23
C GLU A 161 5.89 0.63 -12.75
N ASN A 162 6.14 0.68 -11.43
CA ASN A 162 7.30 0.02 -10.84
C ASN A 162 7.36 -1.46 -11.26
N ARG A 163 6.23 -2.18 -11.19
CA ARG A 163 6.15 -3.60 -11.58
C ARG A 163 6.39 -3.80 -13.07
N LEU A 164 5.79 -2.98 -13.93
CA LEU A 164 5.95 -3.10 -15.39
C LEU A 164 7.40 -2.88 -15.81
N VAL A 165 8.03 -1.82 -15.30
CA VAL A 165 9.43 -1.50 -15.58
C VAL A 165 10.36 -2.61 -15.08
N PHE A 166 10.19 -3.06 -13.83
CA PHE A 166 11.02 -4.15 -13.29
C PHE A 166 10.87 -5.47 -14.03
N THR A 167 9.63 -5.82 -14.41
CA THR A 167 9.36 -7.06 -15.16
C THR A 167 10.01 -7.02 -16.55
N ARG A 168 10.03 -5.85 -17.20
CA ARG A 168 10.69 -5.66 -18.50
C ARG A 168 12.21 -5.74 -18.39
N VAL A 169 12.80 -5.11 -17.37
CA VAL A 169 14.25 -5.00 -17.21
C VAL A 169 14.87 -6.26 -16.59
N PHE A 170 14.13 -6.99 -15.75
CA PHE A 170 14.60 -8.18 -15.04
C PHE A 170 13.71 -9.39 -15.28
N ALA A 171 13.27 -9.62 -16.53
CA ALA A 171 12.32 -10.68 -16.88
C ALA A 171 12.68 -12.08 -16.32
N ASN A 172 13.97 -12.41 -16.22
CA ASN A 172 14.43 -13.72 -15.72
C ASN A 172 14.38 -13.86 -14.19
N LEU A 173 14.19 -12.77 -13.43
CA LEU A 173 14.04 -12.80 -11.97
C LEU A 173 12.59 -13.05 -11.53
N TYR A 174 11.63 -12.90 -12.45
CA TYR A 174 10.19 -13.02 -12.19
C TYR A 174 9.55 -14.26 -12.83
N ARG A 175 10.36 -15.14 -13.46
CA ARG A 175 9.93 -16.44 -13.96
C ARG A 175 10.20 -17.54 -12.96
#